data_AF-A0AA35QRN3-F1
#
_entry.id   AF-A0AA35QRN3-F1
#
_cell.length_a   1.000
_cell.length_b   1.000
_cell.length_c   1.000
_cell.angle_alpha   90.00
_cell.angle_beta   90.00
_cell.angle_gamma   90.00
#
_symmetry.space_group_name_H-M   'P 1'
#
loop_
_entity.id
_entity.type
_entity.pdbx_description
1 polymer ?
#
loop_
_entity_poly.entity_id
_entity_poly.type
_entity_poly.pdbx_seq_one_letter_code
_entity_poly.pdbx_strand_id
1 'polypeptide(L)'
;MSSTVETCVTSHGLTPMTLTAKTSDGKLLSIPFSESSATITELTQPAPTGSRAKALFLLDRFAVSDEFYHELAQIFPEMPRLYQIKGLRKDMNSEIEIFSLPQSYVGRYMKVKNIVEKTLGETLEKLGVQASPPTVTIKFSGDENHTFASVKGPEEYEFLKACFEPVWRELQELIEYPFLCINGTQIQLDIVFGSDYKNYTFSRPDKHLGSRHPPLLQLEPSHYVLDELHLLLRVSDVLVRNVIHLADHLDQQSGLRAGRARHYIPCLEKLVQSCGVPFKISP
;
A
#
# COMPACT_ATOMS: atom_id res chain seq x y z
N MET A 1 13.50 1.86 -48.23
CA MET A 1 13.36 0.53 -47.61
C MET A 1 13.66 0.70 -46.13
N SER A 2 12.61 0.91 -45.33
CA SER A 2 12.72 1.09 -43.88
C SER A 2 12.18 -0.17 -43.23
N SER A 3 13.06 -0.99 -42.65
CA SER A 3 12.70 -2.20 -41.93
C SER A 3 12.32 -1.82 -40.49
N THR A 4 11.02 -1.82 -40.20
CA THR A 4 10.49 -1.75 -38.85
C THR A 4 10.75 -3.09 -38.16
N VAL A 5 11.53 -3.07 -37.09
CA VAL A 5 11.73 -4.25 -36.23
C VAL A 5 10.51 -4.34 -35.32
N GLU A 6 9.60 -5.26 -35.62
CA GLU A 6 8.55 -5.68 -34.69
C GLU A 6 9.19 -6.55 -33.59
N THR A 7 9.36 -5.98 -32.40
CA THR A 7 9.66 -6.76 -31.20
C THR A 7 8.37 -7.44 -30.72
N CYS A 8 8.18 -8.69 -31.12
CA CYS A 8 7.14 -9.57 -30.59
C CYS A 8 7.51 -9.97 -29.15
N VAL A 9 6.90 -9.31 -28.16
CA VAL A 9 6.97 -9.74 -26.76
C VAL A 9 5.92 -10.84 -26.58
N THR A 10 6.33 -12.09 -26.69
CA THR A 10 5.46 -13.24 -26.40
C THR A 10 5.39 -13.44 -24.89
N SER A 11 4.29 -13.01 -24.27
CA SER A 11 4.01 -13.34 -22.87
C SER A 11 3.72 -14.85 -22.75
N HIS A 12 4.58 -15.56 -22.04
CA HIS A 12 4.37 -16.98 -21.70
C HIS A 12 3.80 -17.13 -20.28
N GLY A 13 3.01 -16.14 -19.84
CA GLY A 13 2.43 -16.07 -18.50
C GLY A 13 0.94 -16.39 -18.52
N LEU A 14 0.42 -16.96 -17.43
CA LEU A 14 -1.01 -17.13 -17.20
C LEU A 14 -1.72 -15.78 -17.39
N THR A 15 -2.49 -15.62 -18.47
CA THR A 15 -3.31 -14.42 -18.70
C THR A 15 -4.65 -14.60 -18.00
N PRO A 16 -4.94 -13.91 -16.89
CA PRO A 16 -6.28 -13.96 -16.30
C PRO A 16 -7.27 -13.37 -17.31
N MET A 17 -8.18 -14.19 -17.83
CA MET A 17 -9.14 -13.76 -18.85
C MET A 17 -10.41 -13.18 -18.22
N THR A 18 -10.93 -13.85 -17.18
CA THR A 18 -12.18 -13.46 -16.53
C THR A 18 -12.20 -13.92 -15.07
N LEU A 19 -12.64 -13.06 -14.15
CA LEU A 19 -13.04 -13.46 -12.80
C LEU A 19 -14.55 -13.75 -12.79
N THR A 20 -14.95 -14.93 -12.35
CA THR A 20 -16.36 -15.29 -12.17
C THR A 20 -16.70 -15.49 -10.70
N ALA A 21 -17.70 -14.74 -10.22
CA ALA A 21 -18.23 -14.88 -8.86
C ALA A 21 -19.72 -15.18 -8.92
N LYS A 22 -20.22 -15.99 -7.97
CA LYS A 22 -21.65 -16.30 -7.84
C LYS A 22 -22.21 -15.49 -6.67
N THR A 23 -23.19 -14.65 -6.96
CA THR A 23 -23.86 -13.82 -5.95
C THR A 23 -24.83 -14.67 -5.11
N SER A 24 -25.27 -14.14 -3.98
CA SER A 24 -26.15 -14.81 -3.01
C SER A 24 -27.52 -15.20 -3.58
N ASP A 25 -27.97 -14.54 -4.65
CA ASP A 25 -29.16 -14.83 -5.46
C ASP A 25 -28.89 -15.85 -6.59
N GLY A 26 -27.69 -16.40 -6.66
CA GLY A 26 -27.31 -17.47 -7.60
C GLY A 26 -26.89 -16.98 -8.99
N LYS A 27 -26.86 -15.66 -9.22
CA LYS A 27 -26.43 -15.06 -10.49
C LYS A 27 -24.91 -15.12 -10.62
N LEU A 28 -24.43 -15.44 -11.82
CA LEU A 28 -23.00 -15.45 -12.14
C LEU A 28 -22.60 -14.07 -12.67
N LEU A 29 -21.60 -13.47 -12.03
CA LEU A 29 -20.99 -12.20 -12.37
C LEU A 29 -19.63 -12.50 -12.98
N SER A 30 -19.46 -12.17 -14.27
CA SER A 30 -18.21 -12.36 -15.00
C SER A 30 -17.57 -11.00 -15.26
N ILE A 31 -16.38 -10.77 -14.71
CA ILE A 31 -15.59 -9.55 -14.93
C ILE A 31 -14.44 -9.91 -15.90
N PRO A 32 -14.45 -9.42 -17.15
CA PRO A 32 -13.34 -9.60 -18.06
C PRO A 32 -12.17 -8.71 -17.65
N PHE A 33 -10.96 -9.26 -17.63
CA PHE A 33 -9.74 -8.46 -17.51
C PHE A 33 -9.43 -7.89 -18.90
N SER A 34 -9.78 -6.63 -19.15
CA SER A 34 -9.38 -5.94 -20.38
C SER A 34 -7.96 -5.38 -20.23
N GLU A 35 -7.10 -5.63 -21.23
CA GLU A 35 -5.80 -4.94 -21.40
C GLU A 35 -5.98 -3.45 -21.80
N SER A 36 -7.07 -2.81 -21.41
CA SER A 36 -7.08 -1.36 -21.37
C SER A 36 -6.13 -0.99 -20.24
N SER A 37 -4.93 -0.50 -20.59
CA SER A 37 -4.14 0.33 -19.69
C SER A 37 -5.12 1.21 -18.93
N ALA A 38 -5.38 0.85 -17.67
CA ALA A 38 -5.95 1.79 -16.75
C ALA A 38 -4.90 2.90 -16.77
N THR A 39 -5.24 4.00 -17.44
CA THR A 39 -4.55 5.26 -17.23
C THR A 39 -4.66 5.46 -15.73
N ILE A 40 -3.59 5.12 -15.01
CA ILE A 40 -3.35 5.67 -13.70
C ILE A 40 -3.36 7.15 -14.01
N THR A 41 -4.49 7.78 -13.73
CA THR A 41 -4.56 9.22 -13.73
C THR A 41 -3.81 9.54 -12.45
N GLU A 42 -2.47 9.53 -12.53
CA GLU A 42 -1.66 10.16 -11.52
C GLU A 42 -2.25 11.56 -11.45
N LEU A 43 -2.91 11.86 -10.33
CA LEU A 43 -3.21 13.21 -9.89
C LEU A 43 -1.85 13.91 -9.89
N THR A 44 -1.50 14.45 -11.04
CA THR A 44 -0.21 15.07 -11.29
C THR A 44 -0.25 16.31 -10.43
N GLN A 45 0.39 16.25 -9.26
CA GLN A 45 0.54 17.42 -8.42
C GLN A 45 1.10 18.54 -9.31
N PRO A 46 0.50 19.75 -9.30
CA PRO A 46 1.01 20.83 -10.13
C PRO A 46 2.48 21.03 -9.77
N ALA A 47 3.34 20.89 -10.78
CA ALA A 47 4.78 20.93 -10.59
C ALA A 47 5.14 22.22 -9.83
N PRO A 48 5.91 22.15 -8.73
CA PRO A 48 6.17 23.31 -7.89
C PRO A 48 6.75 24.48 -8.70
N THR A 49 6.18 25.67 -8.54
CA THR A 49 6.54 26.89 -9.27
C THR A 49 7.75 27.57 -8.62
N GLY A 50 8.92 26.94 -8.71
CA GLY A 50 10.18 27.53 -8.27
C GLY A 50 11.32 26.51 -8.22
N SER A 51 12.53 26.91 -8.63
CA SER A 51 13.71 26.01 -8.67
C SER A 51 13.95 25.30 -7.32
N ARG A 52 13.79 26.02 -6.20
CA ARG A 52 13.89 25.48 -4.83
C ARG A 52 12.85 24.41 -4.51
N ALA A 53 11.58 24.68 -4.83
CA ALA A 53 10.49 23.77 -4.52
C ALA A 53 10.53 22.52 -5.42
N LYS A 54 10.98 22.65 -6.69
CA LYS A 54 11.27 21.51 -7.57
C LYS A 54 12.41 20.64 -7.04
N ALA A 55 13.49 21.25 -6.60
CA ALA A 55 14.61 20.52 -6.02
C ALA A 55 14.21 19.75 -4.76
N LEU A 56 13.46 20.40 -3.84
CA LEU A 56 12.93 19.74 -2.64
C LEU A 56 11.99 18.57 -3.00
N PHE A 57 11.06 18.79 -3.94
CA PHE A 57 10.17 17.74 -4.42
C PHE A 57 10.93 16.51 -4.96
N LEU A 58 11.98 16.74 -5.78
CA LEU A 58 12.78 15.65 -6.33
C LEU A 58 13.58 14.91 -5.25
N LEU A 59 14.12 15.65 -4.28
CA LEU A 59 14.82 15.07 -3.14
C LEU A 59 13.92 14.11 -2.36
N ASP A 60 12.71 14.54 -2.04
CA ASP A 60 11.77 13.77 -1.23
C ASP A 60 11.15 12.62 -2.06
N ARG A 61 10.75 12.87 -3.32
CA ARG A 61 10.13 11.87 -4.22
C ARG A 61 11.06 10.70 -4.55
N PHE A 62 12.36 10.96 -4.71
CA PHE A 62 13.35 9.96 -5.10
C PHE A 62 14.27 9.55 -3.95
N ALA A 63 13.95 9.93 -2.70
CA ALA A 63 14.73 9.63 -1.51
C ALA A 63 16.23 9.97 -1.65
N VAL A 64 16.54 11.10 -2.26
CA VAL A 64 17.91 11.56 -2.48
C VAL A 64 18.44 12.16 -1.18
N SER A 65 19.65 11.79 -0.78
CA SER A 65 20.23 12.28 0.47
C SER A 65 20.68 13.75 0.37
N ASP A 66 20.69 14.44 1.51
CA ASP A 66 21.20 15.80 1.62
C ASP A 66 22.68 15.88 1.18
N GLU A 67 23.49 14.86 1.48
CA GLU A 67 24.90 14.77 1.11
C GLU A 67 25.07 14.67 -0.41
N PHE A 68 24.31 13.81 -1.07
CA PHE A 68 24.37 13.68 -2.53
C PHE A 68 23.98 14.99 -3.21
N TYR A 69 22.88 15.60 -2.75
CA TYR A 69 22.42 16.87 -3.32
C TYR A 69 23.43 18.00 -3.09
N HIS A 70 24.11 18.02 -1.94
CA HIS A 70 25.16 18.98 -1.66
C HIS A 70 26.29 18.90 -2.69
N GLU A 71 26.83 17.70 -2.93
CA GLU A 71 27.89 17.48 -3.90
C GLU A 71 27.43 17.84 -5.32
N LEU A 72 26.19 17.45 -5.68
CA LEU A 72 25.61 17.79 -6.97
C LEU A 72 25.49 19.31 -7.16
N ALA A 73 25.05 20.04 -6.13
CA ALA A 73 24.93 21.50 -6.15
C ALA A 73 26.29 22.22 -6.16
N GLN A 74 27.39 21.54 -5.80
CA GLN A 74 28.74 22.08 -5.98
C GLN A 74 29.19 22.00 -7.45
N ILE A 75 28.84 20.92 -8.13
CA ILE A 75 29.16 20.70 -9.55
C ILE A 75 28.33 21.62 -10.46
N PHE A 76 27.06 21.86 -10.10
CA PHE A 76 26.12 22.67 -10.88
C PHE A 76 25.73 23.96 -10.15
N PRO A 77 26.40 25.11 -10.41
CA PRO A 77 26.17 26.37 -9.69
C PRO A 77 24.77 26.96 -9.84
N GLU A 78 24.04 26.56 -10.88
CA GLU A 78 22.67 26.99 -11.17
C GLU A 78 21.63 26.35 -10.22
N MET A 79 22.03 25.30 -9.49
CA MET A 79 21.16 24.63 -8.54
C MET A 79 21.02 25.41 -7.22
N PRO A 80 19.83 25.36 -6.59
CA PRO A 80 19.66 25.91 -5.25
C PRO A 80 20.62 25.28 -4.25
N ARG A 81 21.19 26.10 -3.37
CA ARG A 81 22.11 25.61 -2.33
C ARG A 81 21.35 24.82 -1.27
N LEU A 82 21.98 23.79 -0.70
CA LEU A 82 21.35 22.92 0.30
C LEU A 82 20.75 23.71 1.48
N TYR A 83 21.39 24.78 1.95
CA TYR A 83 20.85 25.59 3.04
C TYR A 83 19.49 26.25 2.68
N GLN A 84 19.27 26.58 1.41
CA GLN A 84 18.01 27.16 0.93
C GLN A 84 16.91 26.09 0.90
N ILE A 85 17.26 24.86 0.54
CA ILE A 85 16.34 23.70 0.58
C ILE A 85 15.99 23.36 2.03
N LYS A 86 16.97 23.34 2.93
CA LYS A 86 16.75 23.13 4.37
C LYS A 86 15.90 24.22 5.00
N GLY A 87 16.11 25.48 4.59
CA GLY A 87 15.27 26.61 4.98
C GLY A 87 13.82 26.39 4.55
N LEU A 88 13.59 26.08 3.27
CA LEU A 88 12.25 25.80 2.75
C LEU A 88 11.58 24.63 3.49
N ARG A 89 12.30 23.53 3.72
CA ARG A 89 11.79 22.37 4.49
C ARG A 89 11.41 22.78 5.92
N LYS A 90 12.22 23.63 6.56
CA LYS A 90 11.93 24.16 7.91
C LYS A 90 10.70 25.06 7.91
N ASP A 91 10.57 25.95 6.93
CA ASP A 91 9.44 26.85 6.80
C ASP A 91 8.15 26.05 6.58
N MET A 92 8.16 25.10 5.65
CA MET A 92 7.03 24.18 5.42
C MET A 92 6.67 23.37 6.66
N ASN A 93 7.66 22.86 7.40
CA ASN A 93 7.42 22.12 8.63
C ASN A 93 6.91 23.00 9.78
N SER A 94 7.15 24.31 9.75
CA SER A 94 6.68 25.24 10.78
C SER A 94 5.18 25.51 10.73
N GLU A 95 4.56 25.30 9.56
CA GLU A 95 3.12 25.42 9.35
C GLU A 95 2.34 24.19 9.84
N ILE A 96 3.04 23.13 10.23
CA ILE A 96 2.46 21.83 10.59
C ILE A 96 2.65 21.59 12.09
N GLU A 97 1.53 21.46 12.81
CA GLU A 97 1.56 21.06 14.22
C GLU A 97 1.91 19.57 14.34
N ILE A 98 3.12 19.30 14.83
CA ILE A 98 3.61 17.93 15.10
C ILE A 98 3.64 17.69 16.61
N PHE A 99 2.85 16.72 17.05
CA PHE A 99 2.73 16.31 18.45
C PHE A 99 3.67 15.14 18.76
N SER A 100 4.07 15.04 20.02
CA SER A 100 4.80 13.85 20.52
C SER A 100 3.79 12.76 20.88
N LEU A 101 4.12 11.50 20.57
CA LEU A 101 3.35 10.36 21.07
C LEU A 101 3.42 10.30 22.62
N PRO A 102 2.56 9.51 23.30
CA PRO A 102 2.55 9.40 24.77
C PRO A 102 3.94 9.16 25.37
N GLN A 103 4.18 9.66 26.59
CA GLN A 103 5.50 9.96 27.19
C GLN A 103 6.51 8.79 27.31
N SER A 104 6.19 7.58 26.87
CA SER A 104 7.08 6.42 26.81
C SER A 104 7.60 6.08 25.41
N TYR A 105 7.14 6.75 24.36
CA TYR A 105 7.40 6.34 22.97
C TYR A 105 8.22 7.38 22.20
N VAL A 106 9.20 6.90 21.45
CA VAL A 106 9.99 7.74 20.53
C VAL A 106 9.24 7.80 19.20
N GLY A 107 8.38 8.79 19.07
CA GLY A 107 7.61 9.01 17.85
C GLY A 107 6.87 10.34 17.83
N ARG A 108 6.31 10.65 16.67
CA ARG A 108 5.60 11.89 16.38
C ARG A 108 4.31 11.58 15.63
N TYR A 109 3.30 12.41 15.81
CA TYR A 109 2.08 12.34 15.04
C TYR A 109 1.53 13.73 14.72
N MET A 110 0.67 13.78 13.72
CA MET A 110 -0.13 14.93 13.35
C MET A 110 -1.60 14.56 13.57
N LYS A 111 -2.43 15.55 13.90
CA LYS A 111 -3.86 15.30 14.05
C LYS A 111 -4.45 14.84 12.72
N VAL A 112 -5.10 13.68 12.73
CA VAL A 112 -5.67 13.05 11.53
C VAL A 112 -6.70 13.97 10.91
N LYS A 113 -7.57 14.57 11.75
CA LYS A 113 -8.59 15.52 11.31
C LYS A 113 -8.00 16.70 10.55
N ASN A 114 -6.94 17.33 11.07
CA ASN A 114 -6.29 18.49 10.44
C ASN A 114 -5.72 18.12 9.06
N ILE A 115 -5.13 16.93 8.94
CA ILE A 115 -4.56 16.44 7.67
C ILE A 115 -5.66 16.19 6.65
N VAL A 116 -6.75 15.54 7.06
CA VAL A 116 -7.90 15.29 6.20
C VAL A 116 -8.54 16.60 5.75
N GLU A 117 -8.79 17.54 6.67
CA GLU A 117 -9.35 18.86 6.36
C GLU A 117 -8.47 19.63 5.37
N LYS A 118 -7.15 19.70 5.62
CA LYS A 118 -6.21 20.38 4.72
C LYS A 118 -6.16 19.73 3.34
N THR A 119 -5.97 18.40 3.29
CA THR A 119 -5.84 17.64 2.04
C THR A 119 -7.12 17.73 1.21
N LEU A 120 -8.27 17.60 1.85
CA LEU A 120 -9.56 17.68 1.18
C LEU A 120 -9.86 19.11 0.71
N GLY A 121 -9.57 20.13 1.53
CA GLY A 121 -9.69 21.54 1.16
C GLY A 121 -8.88 21.88 -0.10
N GLU A 122 -7.57 21.56 -0.09
CA GLU A 122 -6.70 21.78 -1.25
C GLU A 122 -7.18 21.02 -2.50
N THR A 123 -7.70 19.81 -2.33
CA THR A 123 -8.19 18.99 -3.45
C THR A 123 -9.48 19.56 -4.04
N LEU A 124 -10.42 19.99 -3.21
CA LEU A 124 -11.68 20.60 -3.65
C LEU A 124 -11.43 21.94 -4.36
N GLU A 125 -10.50 22.75 -3.84
CA GLU A 125 -10.07 23.99 -4.48
C GLU A 125 -9.45 23.74 -5.86
N LYS A 126 -8.54 22.77 -5.97
CA LYS A 126 -7.90 22.39 -7.24
C LYS A 126 -8.91 21.88 -8.27
N LEU A 127 -9.92 21.13 -7.82
CA LEU A 127 -10.98 20.61 -8.68
C LEU A 127 -12.05 21.65 -9.03
N GLY A 128 -12.03 22.84 -8.41
CA GLY A 128 -13.01 23.91 -8.66
C GLY A 128 -14.44 23.55 -8.26
N VAL A 129 -14.61 22.61 -7.32
CA VAL A 129 -15.93 22.09 -6.93
C VAL A 129 -16.63 23.10 -6.02
N GLN A 130 -17.56 23.89 -6.57
CA GLN A 130 -18.36 24.85 -5.79
C GLN A 130 -19.72 24.31 -5.32
N ALA A 131 -20.14 23.13 -5.78
CA ALA A 131 -21.28 22.35 -5.27
C ALA A 131 -21.21 20.92 -5.84
N SER A 132 -21.28 19.80 -5.12
CA SER A 132 -21.30 19.42 -3.70
C SER A 132 -20.81 17.97 -3.68
N PRO A 133 -19.88 17.54 -2.81
CA PRO A 133 -19.83 16.14 -2.45
C PRO A 133 -20.72 15.95 -1.21
N PRO A 134 -21.92 15.39 -1.35
CA PRO A 134 -22.68 14.96 -0.19
C PRO A 134 -21.93 13.88 0.58
N THR A 135 -21.00 13.16 -0.06
CA THR A 135 -20.12 12.18 0.55
C THR A 135 -18.80 12.11 -0.20
N VAL A 136 -17.67 12.08 0.52
CA VAL A 136 -16.31 11.86 -0.02
C VAL A 136 -15.75 10.58 0.58
N THR A 137 -15.33 9.65 -0.27
CA THR A 137 -14.62 8.45 0.19
C THR A 137 -13.16 8.76 0.46
N ILE A 138 -12.69 8.46 1.67
CA ILE A 138 -11.30 8.59 2.10
C ILE A 138 -10.74 7.20 2.33
N LYS A 139 -9.70 6.84 1.59
CA LYS A 139 -8.95 5.60 1.79
C LYS A 139 -7.71 5.87 2.65
N PHE A 140 -7.63 5.25 3.82
CA PHE A 140 -6.38 5.13 4.57
C PHE A 140 -5.63 3.91 4.09
N SER A 141 -4.38 4.07 3.65
CA SER A 141 -3.52 2.95 3.24
C SER A 141 -2.04 3.20 3.52
N GLY A 142 -1.27 2.11 3.49
CA GLY A 142 0.19 2.17 3.68
C GLY A 142 0.98 2.63 2.45
N ASP A 143 0.30 2.93 1.33
CA ASP A 143 0.94 3.03 0.01
C ASP A 143 1.28 4.47 -0.44
N GLU A 144 1.15 5.50 0.42
CA GLU A 144 1.14 6.91 -0.03
C GLU A 144 1.95 7.92 0.81
N ASN A 145 2.09 9.14 0.25
CA ASN A 145 2.97 10.25 0.67
C ASN A 145 2.48 11.08 1.88
N HIS A 146 1.38 10.69 2.55
CA HIS A 146 0.76 11.48 3.62
C HIS A 146 0.83 10.76 4.99
N THR A 147 2.06 10.48 5.45
CA THR A 147 2.30 9.88 6.76
C THR A 147 1.84 10.81 7.89
N PHE A 148 0.89 10.36 8.70
CA PHE A 148 0.36 11.14 9.83
C PHE A 148 0.91 10.72 11.20
N ALA A 149 1.56 9.57 11.29
CA ALA A 149 2.18 9.11 12.53
C ALA A 149 3.41 8.24 12.25
N SER A 150 4.43 8.36 13.11
CA SER A 150 5.65 7.56 13.03
C SER A 150 6.15 7.24 14.43
N VAL A 151 6.52 5.99 14.65
CA VAL A 151 7.07 5.50 15.91
C VAL A 151 8.25 4.58 15.65
N LYS A 152 9.25 4.63 16.53
CA LYS A 152 10.28 3.60 16.58
C LYS A 152 9.92 2.56 17.63
N GLY A 153 9.71 1.31 17.20
CA GLY A 153 9.44 0.21 18.13
C GLY A 153 9.00 -1.07 17.42
N PRO A 154 8.65 -2.12 18.21
CA PRO A 154 8.19 -3.39 17.68
C PRO A 154 6.78 -3.26 17.05
N GLU A 155 6.53 -4.05 16.01
CA GLU A 155 5.21 -4.20 15.36
C GLU A 155 4.35 -5.19 16.17
N GLU A 156 4.11 -4.86 17.44
CA GLU A 156 3.32 -5.68 18.37
C GLU A 156 2.01 -4.97 18.74
N TYR A 157 0.94 -5.75 18.90
CA TYR A 157 -0.41 -5.20 19.13
C TYR A 157 -0.48 -4.24 20.32
N GLU A 158 0.02 -4.65 21.49
CA GLU A 158 -0.03 -3.81 22.71
C GLU A 158 0.85 -2.55 22.55
N PHE A 159 1.97 -2.66 21.84
CA PHE A 159 2.83 -1.52 21.55
C PHE A 159 2.12 -0.51 20.64
N LEU A 160 1.58 -0.96 19.50
CA LEU A 160 0.88 -0.12 18.52
C LEU A 160 -0.40 0.49 19.11
N LYS A 161 -1.15 -0.27 19.90
CA LYS A 161 -2.35 0.21 20.60
C LYS A 161 -2.02 1.37 21.53
N ALA A 162 -0.98 1.24 22.34
CA ALA A 162 -0.62 2.22 23.35
C ALA A 162 0.10 3.43 22.75
N CYS A 163 1.01 3.22 21.78
CA CYS A 163 1.77 4.34 21.22
C CYS A 163 0.91 5.24 20.33
N PHE A 164 0.00 4.66 19.54
CA PHE A 164 -0.86 5.41 18.64
C PHE A 164 -2.27 5.66 19.22
N GLU A 165 -2.48 5.49 20.53
CA GLU A 165 -3.75 5.83 21.21
C GLU A 165 -4.38 7.16 20.75
N PRO A 166 -3.64 8.30 20.69
CA PRO A 166 -4.26 9.55 20.28
C PRO A 166 -4.73 9.51 18.81
N VAL A 167 -4.01 8.79 17.96
CA VAL A 167 -4.32 8.62 16.53
C VAL A 167 -5.53 7.71 16.35
N TRP A 168 -5.60 6.60 17.09
CA TRP A 168 -6.74 5.69 17.07
C TRP A 168 -8.01 6.36 17.56
N ARG A 169 -7.92 7.16 18.61
CA ARG A 169 -9.05 7.93 19.12
C ARG A 169 -9.57 8.92 18.07
N GLU A 170 -8.70 9.68 17.42
CA GLU A 170 -9.10 10.61 16.37
C GLU A 170 -9.71 9.91 15.14
N LEU A 171 -9.17 8.75 14.74
CA LEU A 171 -9.75 7.95 13.66
C LEU A 171 -11.12 7.40 14.05
N GLN A 172 -11.27 6.89 15.28
CA GLN A 172 -12.54 6.39 15.78
C GLN A 172 -13.59 7.51 15.85
N GLU A 173 -13.23 8.71 16.30
CA GLU A 173 -14.10 9.89 16.26
C GLU A 173 -14.54 10.23 14.83
N LEU A 174 -13.64 10.17 13.84
CA LEU A 174 -13.97 10.40 12.43
C LEU A 174 -14.88 9.31 11.84
N ILE A 175 -14.76 8.07 12.30
CA ILE A 175 -15.62 6.95 11.88
C ILE A 175 -17.02 7.11 12.50
N GLU A 176 -17.11 7.48 13.77
CA GLU A 176 -18.39 7.67 14.49
C GLU A 176 -19.12 8.94 14.06
N TYR A 177 -18.37 10.00 13.78
CA TYR A 177 -18.86 11.30 13.35
C TYR A 177 -18.25 11.67 11.98
N PRO A 178 -18.70 11.02 10.89
CA PRO A 178 -18.08 11.13 9.58
C PRO A 178 -18.52 12.41 8.86
N PHE A 179 -18.26 13.57 9.47
CA PHE A 179 -18.54 14.86 8.88
C PHE A 179 -17.43 15.86 9.19
N LEU A 180 -17.07 16.66 8.19
CA LEU A 180 -16.13 17.77 8.33
C LEU A 180 -16.74 19.05 7.75
N CYS A 181 -16.42 20.18 8.37
CA CYS A 181 -16.79 21.49 7.86
C CYS A 181 -15.59 22.11 7.18
N ILE A 182 -15.60 22.16 5.84
CA ILE A 182 -14.51 22.73 5.04
C ILE A 182 -15.08 23.94 4.30
N ASN A 183 -14.47 25.12 4.48
CA ASN A 183 -14.89 26.37 3.84
C ASN A 183 -16.39 26.67 4.01
N GLY A 184 -16.96 26.37 5.18
CA GLY A 184 -18.39 26.56 5.48
C GLY A 184 -19.32 25.50 4.89
N THR A 185 -18.80 24.48 4.21
CA THR A 185 -19.56 23.36 3.65
C THR A 185 -19.40 22.12 4.53
N GLN A 186 -20.50 21.51 4.95
CA GLN A 186 -20.48 20.22 5.64
C GLN A 186 -20.33 19.11 4.60
N ILE A 187 -19.32 18.26 4.79
CA ILE A 187 -18.98 17.15 3.90
C ILE A 187 -19.11 15.86 4.70
N GLN A 188 -19.92 14.92 4.23
CA GLN A 188 -19.95 13.57 4.79
C GLN A 188 -18.72 12.80 4.32
N LEU A 189 -18.14 11.99 5.20
CA LEU A 189 -17.02 11.12 4.89
C LEU A 189 -17.51 9.68 4.76
N ASP A 190 -16.91 8.96 3.83
CA ASP A 190 -17.01 7.51 3.73
C ASP A 190 -15.60 6.95 3.90
N ILE A 191 -15.30 6.41 5.08
CA ILE A 191 -13.93 6.05 5.45
C ILE A 191 -13.70 4.58 5.16
N VAL A 192 -12.69 4.30 4.35
CA VAL A 192 -12.26 2.94 4.03
C VAL A 192 -10.78 2.74 4.38
N PHE A 193 -10.43 1.52 4.80
CA PHE A 193 -9.07 1.14 5.15
C PHE A 193 -8.59 0.07 4.17
N GLY A 194 -7.52 0.39 3.45
CA GLY A 194 -6.77 -0.58 2.65
C GLY A 194 -5.48 -0.90 3.36
N SER A 195 -5.20 -2.17 3.59
CA SER A 195 -3.88 -2.59 4.08
C SER A 195 -3.57 -3.97 3.58
N ASP A 196 -2.28 -4.30 3.66
CA ASP A 196 -1.85 -5.67 3.70
C ASP A 196 -2.64 -6.44 4.78
N TYR A 197 -2.89 -7.72 4.53
CA TYR A 197 -3.69 -8.61 5.37
C TYR A 197 -3.19 -8.76 6.82
N LYS A 198 -2.11 -8.08 7.21
CA LYS A 198 -1.41 -8.24 8.49
C LYS A 198 -2.00 -7.42 9.63
N ASN A 199 -2.60 -6.26 9.33
CA ASN A 199 -2.83 -5.23 10.35
C ASN A 199 -4.28 -5.03 10.80
N TYR A 200 -5.26 -5.63 10.11
CA TYR A 200 -6.68 -5.50 10.47
C TYR A 200 -7.32 -6.87 10.64
N THR A 201 -6.92 -7.59 11.68
CA THR A 201 -7.51 -8.89 11.97
C THR A 201 -8.93 -8.71 12.55
N PHE A 202 -9.88 -8.96 11.65
CA PHE A 202 -11.30 -9.20 11.86
C PHE A 202 -11.65 -9.79 13.23
N SER A 203 -12.58 -9.13 13.92
CA SER A 203 -13.35 -9.73 15.01
C SER A 203 -14.44 -10.62 14.43
N ARG A 204 -14.32 -11.95 14.61
CA ARG A 204 -15.50 -12.81 14.79
C ARG A 204 -15.48 -13.39 16.21
N PRO A 205 -16.60 -13.38 16.93
CA PRO A 205 -16.69 -13.88 18.30
C PRO A 205 -16.80 -15.41 18.30
N ASP A 206 -15.86 -16.12 17.67
CA ASP A 206 -15.85 -17.58 17.71
C ASP A 206 -14.43 -18.13 17.90
N LYS A 207 -14.26 -18.96 18.92
CA LYS A 207 -12.97 -19.29 19.58
C LYS A 207 -11.97 -20.10 18.75
N HIS A 208 -12.22 -20.31 17.46
CA HIS A 208 -11.38 -21.20 16.65
C HIS A 208 -10.92 -20.66 15.30
N LEU A 209 -11.26 -19.43 14.88
CA LEU A 209 -10.71 -18.82 13.67
C LEU A 209 -10.69 -17.29 13.74
N GLY A 210 -9.50 -16.70 13.62
CA GLY A 210 -9.30 -15.30 13.24
C GLY A 210 -9.09 -14.32 14.40
N SER A 211 -7.86 -13.80 14.49
CA SER A 211 -7.35 -12.80 15.44
C SER A 211 -7.06 -13.24 16.88
N ARG A 212 -5.84 -12.96 17.35
CA ARG A 212 -5.44 -13.12 18.77
C ARG A 212 -5.87 -11.95 19.65
N HIS A 213 -6.16 -10.79 19.04
CA HIS A 213 -6.52 -9.54 19.72
C HIS A 213 -7.73 -8.89 19.02
N PRO A 214 -8.56 -8.10 19.71
CA PRO A 214 -9.57 -7.30 19.03
C PRO A 214 -8.92 -6.31 18.05
N PRO A 215 -9.61 -5.88 16.98
CA PRO A 215 -9.07 -4.88 16.07
C PRO A 215 -8.89 -3.53 16.79
N LEU A 216 -7.88 -2.76 16.38
CA LEU A 216 -7.58 -1.43 16.95
C LEU A 216 -8.65 -0.39 16.60
N LEU A 217 -9.33 -0.57 15.47
CA LEU A 217 -10.43 0.26 15.00
C LEU A 217 -11.69 -0.59 14.87
N GLN A 218 -12.81 -0.07 15.37
CA GLN A 218 -14.10 -0.74 15.24
C GLN A 218 -14.75 -0.31 13.92
N LEU A 219 -14.59 -1.15 12.90
CA LEU A 219 -15.06 -0.89 11.54
C LEU A 219 -15.94 -2.02 11.06
N GLU A 220 -17.01 -1.66 10.35
CA GLU A 220 -17.79 -2.63 9.60
C GLU A 220 -16.96 -3.28 8.50
N PRO A 221 -17.16 -4.59 8.20
CA PRO A 221 -16.41 -5.29 7.16
C PRO A 221 -16.43 -4.61 5.78
N SER A 222 -17.48 -3.85 5.45
CA SER A 222 -17.62 -3.11 4.20
C SER A 222 -16.63 -1.96 4.04
N HIS A 223 -16.05 -1.46 5.14
CA HIS A 223 -15.05 -0.38 5.12
C HIS A 223 -13.62 -0.91 4.98
N TYR A 224 -13.42 -2.23 4.85
CA TYR A 224 -12.11 -2.81 4.57
C TYR A 224 -11.96 -3.14 3.09
N VAL A 225 -10.97 -2.53 2.45
CA VAL A 225 -10.57 -2.84 1.08
C VAL A 225 -9.45 -3.85 1.12
N LEU A 226 -9.70 -5.03 0.56
CA LEU A 226 -8.71 -6.10 0.49
C LEU A 226 -7.64 -5.73 -0.54
N ASP A 227 -6.37 -5.95 -0.16
CA ASP A 227 -5.27 -5.87 -1.10
C ASP A 227 -5.21 -7.14 -1.96
N GLU A 228 -5.66 -7.02 -3.20
CA GLU A 228 -5.72 -8.11 -4.17
C GLU A 228 -4.34 -8.65 -4.53
N LEU A 229 -3.31 -7.80 -4.59
CA LEU A 229 -1.94 -8.20 -4.91
C LEU A 229 -1.35 -9.03 -3.77
N HIS A 230 -1.47 -8.54 -2.53
CA HIS A 230 -1.00 -9.30 -1.37
C HIS A 230 -1.78 -10.61 -1.20
N LEU A 231 -3.09 -10.60 -1.48
CA LEU A 231 -3.90 -11.82 -1.49
C LEU A 231 -3.43 -12.81 -2.55
N LEU A 232 -3.20 -12.35 -3.78
CA LEU A 232 -2.68 -13.16 -4.87
C LEU A 232 -1.34 -13.80 -4.48
N LEU A 233 -0.40 -12.99 -3.98
CA LEU A 233 0.91 -13.48 -3.52
C LEU A 233 0.77 -14.55 -2.43
N ARG A 234 -0.18 -14.37 -1.50
CA ARG A 234 -0.43 -15.35 -0.43
C ARG A 234 -1.03 -16.65 -0.96
N VAL A 235 -2.00 -16.56 -1.88
CA VAL A 235 -2.59 -17.72 -2.54
C VAL A 235 -1.54 -18.47 -3.36
N SER A 236 -0.73 -17.75 -4.14
CA SER A 236 0.37 -18.32 -4.90
C SER A 236 1.38 -19.04 -4.01
N ASP A 237 1.78 -18.45 -2.89
CA ASP A 237 2.68 -19.07 -1.90
C ASP A 237 2.11 -20.40 -1.36
N VAL A 238 0.82 -20.43 -1.00
CA VAL A 238 0.16 -21.67 -0.54
C VAL A 238 0.10 -22.73 -1.64
N LEU A 239 -0.28 -22.34 -2.87
CA LEU A 239 -0.36 -23.27 -4.00
C LEU A 239 1.01 -23.85 -4.35
N VAL A 240 2.05 -23.01 -4.40
CA VAL A 240 3.43 -23.44 -4.67
C VAL A 240 3.90 -24.42 -3.59
N ARG A 241 3.66 -24.14 -2.31
CA ARG A 241 3.98 -25.09 -1.22
C ARG A 241 3.25 -26.42 -1.38
N ASN A 242 1.97 -26.40 -1.71
CA ASN A 242 1.19 -27.62 -1.89
C ASN A 242 1.74 -28.48 -3.05
N VAL A 243 2.15 -27.85 -4.15
CA VAL A 243 2.79 -28.55 -5.28
C VAL A 243 4.14 -29.15 -4.86
N ILE A 244 4.95 -28.43 -4.08
CA ILE A 244 6.21 -28.95 -3.53
C ILE A 244 5.96 -30.15 -2.61
N HIS A 245 5.00 -30.03 -1.68
CA HIS A 245 4.64 -31.13 -0.77
C HIS A 245 4.11 -32.35 -1.51
N LEU A 246 3.34 -32.15 -2.58
CA LEU A 246 2.88 -33.25 -3.42
C LEU A 246 4.06 -33.95 -4.13
N ALA A 247 5.00 -33.18 -4.70
CA ALA A 247 6.19 -33.72 -5.35
C ALA A 247 7.05 -34.51 -4.35
N ASP A 248 7.27 -33.98 -3.14
CA ASP A 248 7.98 -34.67 -2.06
C ASP A 248 7.26 -35.96 -1.65
N HIS A 249 5.94 -35.91 -1.47
CA HIS A 249 5.14 -37.08 -1.10
C HIS A 249 5.22 -38.19 -2.16
N LEU A 250 5.16 -37.84 -3.44
CA LEU A 250 5.32 -38.79 -4.55
C LEU A 250 6.74 -39.39 -4.61
N ASP A 251 7.77 -38.59 -4.31
CA ASP A 251 9.15 -39.07 -4.18
C ASP A 251 9.30 -40.03 -2.99
N GLN A 252 8.67 -39.76 -1.86
CA GLN A 252 8.66 -40.66 -0.70
C GLN A 252 7.93 -41.97 -1.00
N GLN A 253 6.74 -41.91 -1.60
CA GLN A 253 5.96 -43.10 -1.98
C GLN A 253 6.70 -43.97 -3.01
N SER A 254 7.41 -43.36 -3.95
CA SER A 254 8.19 -44.08 -4.97
C SER A 254 9.52 -44.61 -4.43
N GLY A 255 10.18 -43.90 -3.51
CA GLY A 255 11.39 -44.33 -2.81
C GLY A 255 11.16 -45.54 -1.89
N LEU A 256 10.03 -45.58 -1.18
CA LEU A 256 9.61 -46.72 -0.34
C LEU A 256 9.44 -48.03 -1.13
N ARG A 257 9.30 -47.97 -2.46
CA ARG A 257 9.05 -49.14 -3.31
C ARG A 257 10.29 -49.73 -3.96
N ALA A 258 11.42 -49.01 -4.11
CA ALA A 258 12.53 -49.53 -4.92
C ALA A 258 13.90 -48.82 -4.84
N GLY A 259 14.29 -48.16 -3.74
CA GLY A 259 15.64 -47.56 -3.64
C GLY A 259 16.00 -46.56 -4.77
N ARG A 260 14.98 -45.97 -5.40
CA ARG A 260 15.13 -45.02 -6.51
C ARG A 260 15.44 -43.62 -5.98
N ALA A 261 16.25 -42.89 -6.73
CA ALA A 261 16.50 -41.47 -6.50
C ALA A 261 15.23 -40.64 -6.67
N ARG A 262 15.15 -39.50 -5.95
CA ARG A 262 14.08 -38.49 -6.08
C ARG A 262 13.94 -38.08 -7.56
N HIS A 263 12.71 -38.07 -8.06
CA HIS A 263 12.37 -37.78 -9.45
C HIS A 263 11.48 -36.54 -9.59
N TYR A 264 10.45 -36.42 -8.74
CA TYR A 264 9.43 -35.39 -8.87
C TYR A 264 9.92 -34.02 -8.41
N ILE A 265 10.69 -33.94 -7.32
CA ILE A 265 11.30 -32.68 -6.87
C ILE A 265 12.23 -32.07 -7.93
N PRO A 266 13.24 -32.80 -8.48
CA PRO A 266 14.09 -32.26 -9.53
C PRO A 266 13.33 -31.87 -10.82
N CYS A 267 12.24 -32.58 -11.12
CA CYS A 267 11.38 -32.25 -12.27
C CYS A 267 10.65 -30.93 -12.05
N LEU A 268 10.08 -30.73 -10.86
CA LEU A 268 9.43 -29.48 -10.47
C LEU A 268 10.42 -28.30 -10.48
N GLU A 269 11.62 -28.48 -9.94
CA GLU A 269 12.67 -27.45 -9.99
C GLU A 269 12.99 -27.03 -11.42
N LYS A 270 13.21 -27.99 -12.33
CA LYS A 270 13.48 -27.72 -13.74
C LYS A 270 12.31 -27.01 -14.41
N LEU A 271 11.08 -27.41 -14.11
CA LEU A 271 9.89 -26.77 -14.67
C LEU A 271 9.79 -25.31 -14.24
N VAL A 272 9.97 -25.01 -12.94
CA VAL A 272 9.94 -23.62 -12.45
C VAL A 272 11.10 -22.81 -13.04
N GLN A 273 12.30 -23.39 -13.14
CA GLN A 273 13.46 -22.77 -13.77
C GLN A 273 13.24 -22.50 -15.27
N SER A 274 12.46 -23.33 -15.96
CA SER A 274 12.13 -23.12 -17.37
C SER A 274 11.27 -21.87 -17.61
N CYS A 275 10.58 -21.39 -16.56
CA CYS A 275 9.88 -20.10 -16.58
C CYS A 275 10.80 -18.90 -16.35
N GLY A 276 12.13 -19.10 -16.30
CA GLY A 276 13.12 -18.04 -16.05
C GLY A 276 13.26 -17.64 -14.58
N VAL A 277 12.66 -18.41 -13.66
CA VAL A 277 12.70 -18.12 -12.22
C VAL A 277 13.79 -18.95 -11.55
N PRO A 278 14.82 -18.35 -10.93
CA PRO A 278 15.81 -19.10 -10.16
C PRO A 278 15.14 -19.72 -8.94
N PHE A 279 15.04 -21.05 -8.92
CA PHE A 279 14.28 -21.78 -7.92
C PHE A 279 15.01 -23.07 -7.52
N LYS A 280 15.10 -23.33 -6.22
CA LYS A 280 15.72 -24.54 -5.65
C LYS A 280 14.98 -24.93 -4.37
N ILE A 281 14.60 -26.18 -4.26
CA ILE A 281 13.94 -26.74 -3.08
C ILE A 281 15.03 -27.27 -2.16
N SER A 282 15.19 -26.65 -0.99
CA SER A 282 16.11 -27.13 0.03
C SER A 282 15.59 -28.44 0.65
N PRO A 283 16.48 -29.40 0.95
CA PRO A 283 16.11 -30.66 1.58
C PRO A 283 15.64 -30.50 3.03
#